data_AF-A0A1Q7MFW9-F1
#
_entry.id   AF-A0A1Q7MFW9-F1
#
_cell.length_a   1.000
_cell.length_b   1.000
_cell.length_c   1.000
_cell.angle_alpha   90.00
_cell.angle_beta   90.00
_cell.angle_gamma   90.00
#
_symmetry.space_group_name_H-M   'P 1'
#
loop_
_entity.id
_entity.type
_entity.pdbx_description
1 polymer ?
#
loop_
_entity_poly.entity_id
_entity_poly.type
_entity_poly.pdbx_seq_one_letter_code
_entity_poly.pdbx_strand_id
1 'polypeptide(L)'
;MPTKRAYESSNGEKGNTLKLGLRKPKQKEQSEVTTAESVGSNRLRELCGNDAELFTTMSRLMFLDPKKIITPLDKTLKEAQDYEAQGNKLRAEIGYRIAGGISLSKGDLDGVNTYFSKATSLAGDSHPEYQIILKKSREAVAVAGKYYAEFDSANLQA
;
A
#
# COMPACT_ATOMS: atom_id res chain seq x y z
N MET A 1 41.87 49.95 8.25
CA MET A 1 41.57 51.39 8.08
C MET A 1 42.02 51.79 6.66
N PRO A 2 41.30 52.68 5.95
CA PRO A 2 40.41 52.32 4.82
C PRO A 2 40.75 52.99 3.46
N THR A 3 39.82 52.82 2.48
CA THR A 3 39.51 53.62 1.26
C THR A 3 40.03 53.05 -0.08
N LYS A 4 39.29 53.04 -1.21
CA LYS A 4 38.02 53.67 -1.62
C LYS A 4 37.50 52.96 -2.91
N ARG A 5 36.17 53.00 -3.12
CA ARG A 5 35.48 52.72 -4.40
C ARG A 5 35.73 53.81 -5.46
N ALA A 6 35.70 53.41 -6.73
CA ALA A 6 35.17 54.14 -7.89
C ALA A 6 34.66 53.03 -8.87
N TYR A 7 33.38 52.90 -9.28
CA TYR A 7 32.59 53.69 -10.26
C TYR A 7 33.41 53.96 -11.55
N GLU A 8 32.99 53.63 -12.79
CA GLU A 8 31.65 53.54 -13.38
C GLU A 8 31.68 52.95 -14.83
N SER A 9 30.60 52.26 -15.21
CA SER A 9 29.90 52.11 -16.52
C SER A 9 30.60 52.19 -17.90
N SER A 10 30.29 51.24 -18.81
CA SER A 10 29.25 51.42 -19.86
C SER A 10 29.34 50.39 -21.02
N ASN A 11 28.20 49.69 -21.23
CA ASN A 11 27.53 49.20 -22.45
C ASN A 11 28.27 48.64 -23.69
N GLY A 12 27.74 47.51 -24.17
CA GLY A 12 27.88 47.03 -25.56
C GLY A 12 27.28 45.64 -25.79
N GLU A 13 25.99 45.59 -26.13
CA GLU A 13 25.24 44.41 -26.58
C GLU A 13 25.92 43.67 -27.76
N LYS A 14 25.82 42.32 -27.81
CA LYS A 14 25.29 41.55 -28.96
C LYS A 14 24.74 40.21 -28.48
N GLY A 15 23.52 39.92 -28.89
CA GLY A 15 22.72 38.81 -28.37
C GLY A 15 23.16 37.42 -28.83
N ASN A 16 22.59 36.43 -28.15
CA ASN A 16 22.19 35.20 -28.82
C ASN A 16 20.92 34.68 -28.17
N THR A 17 19.81 34.78 -28.90
CA THR A 17 18.53 34.20 -28.54
C THR A 17 18.55 32.73 -28.94
N LEU A 18 18.50 31.83 -27.96
CA LEU A 18 18.17 30.43 -28.21
C LEU A 18 16.84 30.12 -27.54
N LYS A 19 15.79 30.22 -28.36
CA LYS A 19 14.51 29.55 -28.14
C LYS A 19 14.68 28.07 -28.44
N LEU A 20 14.48 27.20 -27.45
CA LEU A 20 14.09 25.79 -27.61
C LEU A 20 13.88 25.22 -26.20
N GLY A 21 12.80 24.54 -25.80
CA GLY A 21 11.62 24.06 -26.48
C GLY A 21 10.60 23.64 -25.40
N LEU A 22 9.38 23.37 -25.84
CA LEU A 22 8.20 23.16 -25.01
C LEU A 22 8.41 22.07 -23.93
N ARG A 23 8.17 22.43 -22.66
CA ARG A 23 7.91 21.46 -21.59
C ARG A 23 6.62 20.72 -21.93
N LYS A 24 6.73 19.45 -22.33
CA LYS A 24 5.61 18.51 -22.35
C LYS A 24 5.16 18.28 -20.89
N PRO A 25 3.90 18.53 -20.50
CA PRO A 25 3.40 17.99 -19.25
C PRO A 25 3.34 16.47 -19.38
N LYS A 26 4.00 15.79 -18.45
CA LYS A 26 3.97 14.34 -18.27
C LYS A 26 2.49 13.94 -18.07
N GLN A 27 1.91 13.23 -19.03
CA GLN A 27 0.58 12.65 -18.90
C GLN A 27 0.54 11.81 -17.62
N LYS A 28 -0.38 12.17 -16.73
CA LYS A 28 -0.77 11.38 -15.57
C LYS A 28 -1.44 10.10 -16.07
N GLU A 29 -0.74 8.97 -16.00
CA GLU A 29 -1.37 7.66 -15.82
C GLU A 29 -1.96 7.56 -14.40
N GLN A 30 -2.92 8.43 -14.07
CA GLN A 30 -3.52 8.54 -12.73
C GLN A 30 -5.06 8.41 -12.76
N SER A 31 -5.63 7.88 -13.84
CA SER A 31 -7.08 7.81 -14.01
C SER A 31 -7.72 6.46 -13.65
N GLU A 32 -6.98 5.34 -13.68
CA GLU A 32 -7.56 4.03 -13.36
C GLU A 32 -7.36 3.61 -11.90
N VAL A 33 -6.19 3.89 -11.31
CA VAL A 33 -5.83 3.48 -9.93
C VAL A 33 -6.79 4.10 -8.90
N THR A 34 -7.18 5.36 -9.10
CA THR A 34 -8.03 6.11 -8.17
C THR A 34 -9.50 5.62 -8.17
N THR A 35 -9.95 5.04 -9.28
CA THR A 35 -11.35 4.63 -9.45
C THR A 35 -11.60 3.24 -8.86
N ALA A 36 -10.70 2.28 -9.11
CA ALA A 36 -10.82 0.93 -8.57
C ALA A 36 -10.67 0.90 -7.04
N GLU A 37 -9.70 1.64 -6.48
CA GLU A 37 -9.51 1.71 -5.02
C GLU A 37 -10.65 2.46 -4.32
N SER A 38 -11.23 3.49 -4.95
CA SER A 38 -12.39 4.20 -4.37
C SER A 38 -13.67 3.36 -4.40
N VAL A 39 -13.93 2.62 -5.49
CA VAL A 39 -15.04 1.66 -5.57
C VAL A 39 -14.84 0.52 -4.56
N GLY A 40 -13.64 -0.06 -4.51
CA GLY A 40 -13.28 -1.10 -3.56
C GLY A 40 -13.42 -0.65 -2.09
N SER A 41 -13.04 0.59 -1.78
CA SER A 41 -13.18 1.15 -0.43
C SER A 41 -14.65 1.35 -0.02
N ASN A 42 -15.50 1.84 -0.94
CA ASN A 42 -16.93 1.98 -0.68
C ASN A 42 -17.58 0.62 -0.41
N ARG A 43 -17.27 -0.40 -1.23
CA ARG A 43 -17.83 -1.73 -1.04
C ARG A 43 -17.38 -2.37 0.28
N LEU A 44 -16.10 -2.24 0.62
CA LEU A 44 -15.60 -2.71 1.91
C LEU A 44 -16.32 -2.03 3.09
N ARG A 45 -16.62 -0.73 2.98
CA ARG A 45 -17.38 0.00 4.00
C ARG A 45 -18.78 -0.57 4.20
N GLU A 46 -19.48 -0.89 3.12
CA GLU A 46 -20.80 -1.53 3.20
C GLU A 46 -20.74 -2.89 3.90
N LEU A 47 -19.73 -3.71 3.59
CA LEU A 47 -19.56 -5.03 4.19
C LEU A 47 -19.21 -4.96 5.69
N CYS A 48 -18.47 -3.95 6.11
CA CYS A 48 -18.16 -3.72 7.53
C CYS A 48 -19.33 -3.07 8.30
N GLY A 49 -20.32 -2.50 7.61
CA GLY A 49 -21.47 -1.83 8.24
C GLY A 49 -21.04 -0.72 9.21
N ASN A 50 -21.49 -0.81 10.46
CA ASN A 50 -21.19 0.19 11.50
C ASN A 50 -19.83 -0.04 12.20
N ASP A 51 -19.09 -1.10 11.86
CA ASP A 51 -17.78 -1.38 12.47
C ASP A 51 -16.68 -0.55 11.78
N ALA A 52 -16.57 0.71 12.17
CA ALA A 52 -15.58 1.65 11.64
C ALA A 52 -14.13 1.22 11.92
N GLU A 53 -13.90 0.51 13.03
CA GLU A 53 -12.59 0.02 13.43
C GLU A 53 -12.15 -1.13 12.51
N LEU A 54 -13.06 -2.08 12.25
CA LEU A 54 -12.83 -3.16 11.29
C LEU A 54 -12.63 -2.58 9.89
N PHE A 55 -13.49 -1.67 9.44
CA PHE A 55 -13.33 -1.00 8.14
C PHE A 55 -11.93 -0.37 7.96
N THR A 56 -11.48 0.39 8.96
CA THR A 56 -10.17 1.07 8.91
C THR A 56 -9.04 0.05 8.88
N THR A 57 -9.15 -1.01 9.67
CA THR A 57 -8.16 -2.10 9.73
C THR A 57 -8.08 -2.86 8.42
N MET A 58 -9.22 -3.33 7.90
CA MET A 58 -9.31 -4.06 6.63
C MET A 58 -8.80 -3.21 5.47
N SER A 59 -9.12 -1.91 5.43
CA SER A 59 -8.65 -1.00 4.36
C SER A 59 -7.13 -0.86 4.29
N ARG A 60 -6.42 -1.12 5.41
CA ARG A 60 -4.95 -1.08 5.46
C ARG A 60 -4.31 -2.43 5.14
N LEU A 61 -4.99 -3.53 5.49
CA LEU A 61 -4.42 -4.87 5.46
C LEU A 61 -4.85 -5.70 4.24
N MET A 62 -5.97 -5.37 3.61
CA MET A 62 -6.46 -6.05 2.40
C MET A 62 -5.83 -5.50 1.13
N PHE A 63 -5.74 -6.38 0.14
CA PHE A 63 -5.57 -5.98 -1.26
C PHE A 63 -6.93 -5.61 -1.84
N LEU A 64 -7.27 -4.31 -1.86
CA LEU A 64 -8.56 -3.83 -2.41
C LEU A 64 -8.68 -4.02 -3.93
N ASP A 65 -7.55 -4.23 -4.60
CA ASP A 65 -7.50 -4.69 -5.98
C ASP A 65 -6.89 -6.10 -6.00
N PRO A 66 -7.69 -7.16 -6.24
CA PRO A 66 -7.20 -8.54 -6.24
C PRO A 66 -6.07 -8.78 -7.25
N LYS A 67 -5.99 -8.00 -8.33
CA LYS A 67 -4.93 -8.10 -9.34
C LYS A 67 -3.55 -7.72 -8.78
N LYS A 68 -3.50 -7.04 -7.62
CA LYS A 68 -2.25 -6.72 -6.92
C LYS A 68 -1.68 -7.89 -6.13
N ILE A 69 -2.41 -9.01 -6.01
CA ILE A 69 -1.92 -10.25 -5.40
C ILE A 69 -1.07 -11.00 -6.44
N ILE A 70 0.11 -10.46 -6.74
CA ILE A 70 1.02 -10.98 -7.78
C ILE A 70 2.00 -12.04 -7.26
N THR A 71 2.25 -12.05 -5.94
CA THR A 71 3.24 -12.96 -5.32
C THR A 71 2.51 -14.09 -4.60
N PRO A 72 2.85 -15.36 -4.88
CA PRO A 72 2.29 -16.49 -4.15
C PRO A 72 2.66 -16.47 -2.67
N LEU A 73 1.75 -16.94 -1.81
CA LEU A 73 1.93 -17.01 -0.36
C LEU A 73 3.26 -17.68 0.03
N ASP A 74 3.57 -18.85 -0.53
CA ASP A 74 4.78 -19.62 -0.19
C ASP A 74 6.06 -18.83 -0.46
N LYS A 75 6.10 -18.06 -1.55
CA LYS A 75 7.23 -17.20 -1.89
C LYS A 75 7.35 -16.05 -0.88
N THR A 76 6.23 -15.39 -0.57
CA THR A 76 6.19 -14.32 0.45
C THR A 76 6.66 -14.83 1.81
N LEU A 77 6.25 -16.03 2.22
CA LEU A 77 6.65 -16.62 3.49
C LEU A 77 8.13 -16.96 3.53
N LYS A 78 8.65 -17.58 2.47
CA LYS A 78 10.08 -17.88 2.37
C LYS A 78 10.93 -16.61 2.50
N GLU A 79 10.56 -15.56 1.77
CA GLU A 79 11.27 -14.27 1.85
C GLU A 79 11.17 -13.65 3.25
N ALA A 80 10.00 -13.69 3.89
CA ALA A 80 9.81 -13.17 5.25
C ALA A 80 10.69 -13.91 6.28
N GLN A 81 10.75 -15.25 6.18
CA GLN A 81 11.58 -16.10 7.03
C GLN A 81 13.07 -15.85 6.81
N ASP A 82 13.50 -15.70 5.55
CA ASP A 82 14.90 -15.37 5.22
C ASP A 82 15.31 -14.02 5.83
N TYR A 83 14.42 -13.01 5.79
CA TYR A 83 14.67 -11.73 6.44
C TYR A 83 14.70 -11.84 7.97
N GLU A 84 13.81 -12.64 8.57
CA GLU A 84 13.79 -12.88 10.02
C GLU A 84 15.11 -13.53 10.47
N ALA A 85 15.57 -14.55 9.74
CA ALA A 85 16.84 -15.23 10.01
C ALA A 85 18.07 -14.32 9.86
N GLN A 86 18.01 -13.33 8.96
CA GLN A 86 19.05 -12.31 8.79
C GLN A 86 18.97 -11.17 9.82
N GLY A 87 18.00 -11.20 10.73
CA GLY A 87 17.77 -10.15 11.72
C GLY A 87 17.11 -8.88 11.15
N ASN A 88 16.66 -8.89 9.90
CA ASN A 88 15.97 -7.77 9.27
C ASN A 88 14.49 -7.76 9.64
N LYS A 89 14.21 -7.33 10.88
CA LYS A 89 12.85 -7.33 11.46
C LYS A 89 11.83 -6.56 10.63
N LEU A 90 12.22 -5.41 10.06
CA LEU A 90 11.32 -4.59 9.25
C LEU A 90 10.86 -5.32 7.98
N ARG A 91 11.78 -5.93 7.23
CA ARG A 91 11.39 -6.66 6.02
C ARG A 91 10.62 -7.95 6.33
N ALA A 92 10.99 -8.64 7.40
CA ALA A 92 10.24 -9.80 7.88
C ALA A 92 8.80 -9.44 8.25
N GLU A 93 8.62 -8.34 9.00
CA GLU A 93 7.31 -7.79 9.39
C GLU A 93 6.44 -7.47 8.18
N ILE A 94 6.98 -6.73 7.20
CA ILE A 94 6.28 -6.45 5.95
C ILE A 94 5.89 -7.74 5.22
N GLY A 95 6.80 -8.73 5.15
CA GLY A 95 6.53 -10.02 4.53
C GLY A 95 5.38 -10.77 5.20
N TYR A 96 5.37 -10.83 6.53
CA TYR A 96 4.27 -11.44 7.29
C TYR A 96 2.95 -10.66 7.17
N ARG A 97 2.98 -9.31 7.08
CA ARG A 97 1.77 -8.54 6.76
C ARG A 97 1.19 -8.94 5.40
N ILE A 98 2.03 -9.02 4.37
CA ILE A 98 1.60 -9.42 3.02
C ILE A 98 1.00 -10.82 3.05
N ALA A 99 1.66 -11.77 3.73
CA ALA A 99 1.15 -13.13 3.90
C ALA A 99 -0.23 -13.14 4.60
N GLY A 100 -0.42 -12.34 5.66
CA GLY A 100 -1.70 -12.18 6.33
C GLY A 100 -2.80 -11.62 5.40
N GLY A 101 -2.46 -10.62 4.59
CA GLY A 101 -3.36 -10.09 3.57
C GLY A 101 -3.76 -11.11 2.50
N ILE A 102 -2.84 -11.99 2.10
CA ILE A 102 -3.13 -13.09 1.16
C ILE A 102 -4.01 -14.15 1.84
N SER A 103 -3.79 -14.46 3.11
CA SER A 103 -4.66 -15.38 3.85
C SER A 103 -6.08 -14.81 4.02
N LEU A 104 -6.24 -13.50 4.20
CA LEU A 104 -7.56 -12.85 4.15
C LEU A 104 -8.26 -13.10 2.82
N SER A 105 -7.56 -12.97 1.68
CA SER A 105 -8.17 -13.20 0.37
C SER A 105 -8.56 -14.65 0.10
N LYS A 106 -7.85 -15.60 0.71
CA LYS A 106 -8.14 -17.04 0.62
C LYS A 106 -9.18 -17.51 1.63
N GLY A 107 -9.64 -16.65 2.54
CA GLY A 107 -10.50 -17.03 3.66
C GLY A 107 -9.82 -17.96 4.69
N ASP A 108 -8.48 -17.92 4.76
CA ASP A 108 -7.64 -18.79 5.59
C ASP A 108 -7.46 -18.18 7.00
N LEU A 109 -8.36 -18.56 7.92
CA LEU A 109 -8.35 -18.05 9.29
C LEU A 109 -7.06 -18.38 10.05
N ASP A 110 -6.52 -19.58 9.86
CA ASP A 110 -5.31 -20.01 10.57
C ASP A 110 -4.09 -19.24 10.08
N GLY A 111 -3.98 -19.02 8.77
CA GLY A 111 -2.97 -18.15 8.18
C GLY A 111 -3.08 -16.70 8.63
N VAL A 112 -4.30 -16.13 8.69
CA VAL A 112 -4.54 -14.78 9.23
C VAL A 112 -4.01 -14.67 10.66
N ASN A 113 -4.39 -15.60 11.54
CA ASN A 113 -3.92 -15.60 12.92
C ASN A 113 -2.41 -15.77 13.02
N THR A 114 -1.83 -16.67 12.23
CA THR A 114 -0.40 -16.96 12.26
C THR A 114 0.44 -15.78 11.79
N TYR A 115 0.14 -15.25 10.60
CA TYR A 115 0.99 -14.25 9.95
C TYR A 115 0.83 -12.86 10.57
N PHE A 116 -0.38 -12.46 10.98
CA PHE A 116 -0.52 -11.20 11.73
C PHE A 116 0.04 -11.29 13.15
N SER A 117 0.04 -12.46 13.80
CA SER A 117 0.74 -12.63 15.09
C SER A 117 2.25 -12.46 14.93
N LYS A 118 2.83 -13.05 13.87
CA LYS A 118 4.24 -12.85 13.51
C LYS A 118 4.55 -11.39 13.22
N ALA A 119 3.74 -10.71 12.39
CA ALA A 119 3.92 -9.29 12.11
C ALA A 119 3.84 -8.43 13.38
N THR A 120 2.86 -8.68 14.26
CA THR A 120 2.71 -8.00 15.56
C THR A 120 3.96 -8.17 16.43
N SER A 121 4.50 -9.40 16.52
CA SER A 121 5.67 -9.69 17.35
C SER A 121 6.93 -8.93 16.92
N LEU A 122 7.03 -8.57 15.64
CA LEU A 122 8.15 -7.83 15.07
C LEU A 122 7.93 -6.31 15.12
N ALA A 123 6.70 -5.86 14.89
CA ALA A 123 6.31 -4.44 14.86
C ALA A 123 6.19 -3.79 16.26
N GLY A 124 5.88 -4.59 17.28
CA GLY A 124 5.45 -4.07 18.58
C GLY A 124 4.18 -3.24 18.44
N ASP A 125 4.15 -2.07 19.08
CA ASP A 125 2.98 -1.20 19.11
C ASP A 125 2.87 -0.24 17.91
N SER A 126 3.80 -0.34 16.94
CA SER A 126 3.86 0.57 15.77
C SER A 126 2.68 0.38 14.80
N HIS A 127 2.04 -0.80 14.83
CA HIS A 127 0.98 -1.21 13.90
C HIS A 127 -0.22 -1.79 14.67
N PRO A 128 -1.05 -0.95 15.32
CA PRO A 128 -2.18 -1.41 16.12
C PRO A 128 -3.22 -2.19 15.31
N GLU A 129 -3.31 -1.96 13.99
CA GLU A 129 -4.17 -2.73 13.09
C GLU A 129 -3.94 -4.25 13.15
N TYR A 130 -2.72 -4.71 13.45
CA TYR A 130 -2.45 -6.15 13.58
C TYR A 130 -3.11 -6.76 14.81
N GLN A 131 -3.18 -6.02 15.92
CA GLN A 131 -3.88 -6.50 17.11
C GLN A 131 -5.40 -6.51 16.90
N ILE A 132 -5.92 -5.51 16.18
CA ILE A 132 -7.35 -5.41 15.88
C ILE A 132 -7.78 -6.56 14.97
N ILE A 133 -7.03 -6.84 13.90
CA ILE A 133 -7.38 -7.93 12.98
C ILE A 133 -7.32 -9.30 13.68
N LEU A 134 -6.39 -9.51 14.61
CA LEU A 134 -6.31 -10.75 15.40
C LEU A 134 -7.51 -10.92 16.33
N LYS A 135 -8.00 -9.83 16.96
CA LYS A 135 -9.19 -9.86 17.82
C LYS A 135 -10.48 -10.13 17.03
N LYS A 136 -10.53 -9.68 15.78
CA LYS A 136 -11.70 -9.79 14.89
C LYS A 136 -11.45 -10.72 13.70
N SER A 137 -10.61 -11.74 13.87
CA SER A 137 -10.09 -12.52 12.74
C SER A 137 -11.17 -13.30 12.00
N ARG A 138 -12.18 -13.80 12.72
CA ARG A 138 -13.34 -14.47 12.12
C ARG A 138 -14.20 -13.51 11.31
N GLU A 139 -14.53 -12.35 11.87
CA GLU A 139 -15.29 -11.30 11.19
C GLU A 139 -14.54 -10.80 9.95
N ALA A 140 -13.24 -10.57 10.08
CA ALA A 140 -12.36 -10.14 9.01
C ALA A 140 -12.34 -11.13 7.84
N VAL A 141 -12.18 -12.42 8.12
CA VAL A 141 -12.23 -13.48 7.10
C VAL A 141 -13.60 -13.54 6.43
N ALA A 142 -14.69 -13.40 7.19
CA ALA A 142 -16.05 -13.39 6.62
C ALA A 142 -16.29 -12.18 5.70
N VAL A 143 -15.83 -10.99 6.10
CA VAL A 143 -15.90 -9.77 5.28
C VAL A 143 -15.04 -9.90 4.03
N ALA A 144 -13.78 -10.34 4.17
CA ALA A 144 -12.87 -10.53 3.05
C ALA A 144 -13.42 -11.55 2.04
N GLY A 145 -13.95 -12.68 2.51
CA GLY A 145 -14.55 -13.70 1.65
C GLY A 145 -15.70 -13.15 0.79
N LYS A 146 -16.60 -12.36 1.38
CA LYS A 146 -17.67 -11.68 0.62
C LYS A 146 -17.10 -10.68 -0.39
N TYR A 147 -16.11 -9.90 0.03
CA TYR A 147 -15.47 -8.90 -0.81
C TYR A 147 -14.84 -9.54 -2.07
N TYR A 148 -14.00 -10.56 -1.90
CA TYR A 148 -13.28 -11.17 -3.02
C TYR A 148 -14.16 -12.01 -3.94
N ALA A 149 -15.19 -12.68 -3.41
CA ALA A 149 -16.15 -13.44 -4.23
C ALA A 149 -16.87 -12.58 -5.29
N GLU A 150 -17.08 -11.29 -5.00
CA GLU A 150 -17.70 -10.36 -5.95
C GLU A 150 -16.77 -9.99 -7.11
N PHE A 151 -15.45 -9.92 -6.88
CA PHE A 151 -14.49 -9.69 -7.94
C PHE A 151 -14.34 -10.91 -8.85
N ASP A 152 -14.38 -12.12 -8.29
CA ASP A 152 -14.37 -13.36 -9.08
C ASP A 152 -15.65 -13.46 -9.93
N SER A 153 -16.80 -13.07 -9.37
CA SER A 153 -18.08 -13.06 -10.08
C SER A 153 -18.14 -11.99 -11.19
N ALA A 154 -17.54 -10.82 -10.97
CA ALA A 154 -17.48 -9.74 -11.95
C ALA A 154 -16.54 -10.06 -13.13
N ASN A 155 -15.45 -10.81 -12.89
CA ASN A 155 -14.52 -11.24 -13.95
C ASN A 155 -15.07 -12.40 -14.81
N LEU A 156 -16.11 -13.11 -14.36
CA LEU A 156 -16.77 -14.18 -15.13
C LEU A 156 -17.85 -13.66 -16.10
N GLN A 157 -18.19 -12.36 -16.05
CA GLN A 157 -19.20 -11.74 -16.92
C GLN A 157 -18.63 -10.75 -17.94
N ALA A 158 -17.30 -10.65 -18.05
CA ALA A 158 -16.58 -9.81 -19.00
C ALA A 158 -15.86 -10.67 -20.06
#